data_AF-A0A0H4BGB3-F1
#
_entry.id   AF-A0A0H4BGB3-F1
#
_cell.length_a   1.000
_cell.length_b   1.000
_cell.length_c   1.000
_cell.angle_alpha   90.00
_cell.angle_beta   90.00
_cell.angle_gamma   90.00
#
_symmetry.space_group_name_H-M   'P 1'
#
loop_
_entity.id
_entity.type
_entity.pdbx_description
1 polymer ?
#
loop_
_entity_poly.entity_id
_entity_poly.type
_entity_poly.pdbx_seq_one_letter_code
_entity_poly.pdbx_strand_id
1 'polypeptide(L)'
;MVESSAVLTGEEAPEQVQGDDVVSFQTEMPLPLHQAMADFIERCPNWDQYRLVQAALAGFLVQNGADSRELTRLYVGNMFRRDSLRQGV
;
A
#
# COMPACT_ATOMS: atom_id res chain seq x y z
N MET A 1 1.41 5.84 -55.21
CA MET A 1 0.16 6.63 -55.23
C MET A 1 -0.91 5.79 -54.54
N VAL A 2 -1.47 6.30 -53.43
CA VAL A 2 -2.78 6.00 -52.76
C VAL A 2 -3.14 4.51 -52.54
N GLU A 3 -3.47 4.00 -51.35
CA GLU A 3 -4.46 4.41 -50.34
C GLU A 3 -3.97 4.03 -48.92
N SER A 4 -4.04 4.91 -47.92
CA SER A 4 -5.21 5.35 -47.15
C SER A 4 -5.67 4.34 -46.07
N SER A 5 -5.33 4.70 -44.83
CA SER A 5 -6.08 4.54 -43.58
C SER A 5 -7.02 3.34 -43.40
N ALA A 6 -6.65 2.47 -42.48
CA ALA A 6 -7.61 1.92 -41.51
C ALA A 6 -7.06 2.20 -40.11
N VAL A 7 -7.44 3.38 -39.61
CA VAL A 7 -7.60 3.63 -38.17
C VAL A 7 -8.51 2.53 -37.63
N LEU A 8 -7.92 1.52 -37.00
CA LEU A 8 -8.64 0.64 -36.11
C LEU A 8 -8.51 1.24 -34.73
N THR A 9 -9.47 2.11 -34.44
CA THR A 9 -9.92 2.48 -33.11
C THR A 9 -10.19 1.20 -32.33
N GLY A 10 -9.16 0.72 -31.65
CA GLY A 10 -9.32 -0.25 -30.57
C GLY A 10 -9.93 0.51 -29.41
N GLU A 11 -11.24 0.30 -29.26
CA GLU A 11 -12.06 0.61 -28.10
C GLU A 11 -11.23 0.58 -26.79
N GLU A 12 -10.82 1.77 -26.32
CA GLU A 12 -10.35 1.96 -24.94
C GLU A 12 -11.59 1.84 -24.04
N ALA A 13 -12.05 0.61 -23.85
CA ALA A 13 -12.87 0.28 -22.70
C ALA A 13 -11.99 0.57 -21.47
N PRO A 14 -12.42 1.41 -20.52
CA PRO A 14 -11.72 1.51 -19.26
C PRO A 14 -11.97 0.18 -18.56
N GLU A 15 -11.08 -0.77 -18.78
CA GLU A 15 -10.97 -1.96 -17.94
C GLU A 15 -10.79 -1.40 -16.53
N GLN A 16 -11.87 -1.45 -15.76
CA GLN A 16 -11.87 -1.11 -14.36
C GLN A 16 -10.94 -2.16 -13.73
N VAL A 17 -9.64 -1.84 -13.66
CA VAL A 17 -8.65 -2.62 -12.92
C VAL A 17 -8.99 -2.42 -11.45
N GLN A 18 -10.03 -3.14 -11.02
CA GLN A 18 -10.43 -3.29 -9.63
C GLN A 18 -9.56 -4.40 -9.04
N GLY A 19 -8.25 -4.22 -9.12
CA GLY A 19 -7.27 -5.01 -8.40
C GLY A 19 -6.68 -4.13 -7.31
N ASP A 20 -6.65 -4.62 -6.08
CA ASP A 20 -5.69 -4.13 -5.08
C ASP A 20 -4.30 -4.41 -5.64
N ASP A 21 -3.79 -3.51 -6.48
CA ASP A 21 -2.54 -3.72 -7.19
C ASP A 21 -1.39 -3.44 -6.22
N VAL A 22 -1.04 -4.48 -5.45
CA VAL A 22 0.04 -4.42 -4.48
C VAL A 22 1.36 -4.36 -5.26
N VAL A 23 1.94 -3.17 -5.30
CA VAL A 23 3.28 -2.97 -5.87
C VAL A 23 4.34 -3.43 -4.87
N SER A 24 5.09 -4.46 -5.25
CA SER A 24 6.30 -4.88 -4.52
C SER A 24 7.51 -4.15 -5.10
N PHE A 25 8.38 -3.63 -4.22
CA PHE A 25 9.63 -3.00 -4.62
C PHE A 25 10.75 -3.36 -3.65
N GLN A 26 11.97 -3.31 -4.15
CA GLN A 26 13.18 -3.50 -3.37
C GLN A 26 13.93 -2.18 -3.26
N THR A 27 14.51 -1.91 -2.10
CA THR A 27 15.27 -0.69 -1.87
C THR A 27 16.36 -0.96 -0.85
N GLU A 28 17.52 -0.35 -1.06
CA GLU A 28 18.63 -0.37 -0.11
C GLU A 28 18.27 0.51 1.10
N MET A 29 18.42 -0.03 2.31
CA MET A 29 18.08 0.67 3.55
C MET A 29 19.23 0.61 4.55
N PRO A 30 19.45 1.66 5.37
CA PRO A 30 20.45 1.64 6.41
C PRO A 30 20.26 0.46 7.37
N LEU A 31 21.34 -0.26 7.68
CA LEU A 31 21.30 -1.44 8.55
C LEU A 31 20.58 -1.21 9.89
N PRO A 32 20.80 -0.08 10.61
CA PRO A 32 20.09 0.17 11.87
C PRO A 32 18.57 0.24 11.72
N LEU A 33 18.07 0.78 10.59
CA LEU A 33 16.63 0.85 10.32
C LEU A 33 16.06 -0.54 10.02
N HIS A 34 16.76 -1.32 9.20
CA HIS A 34 16.37 -2.69 8.89
C HIS A 34 16.28 -3.55 10.17
N GLN A 35 17.29 -3.46 11.04
CA GLN A 35 17.29 -4.16 12.33
C GLN A 35 16.12 -3.73 13.22
N ALA A 36 15.89 -2.43 13.36
CA ALA A 36 14.77 -1.91 14.15
C ALA A 36 13.40 -2.37 13.63
N MET A 37 13.23 -2.45 12.30
CA MET A 37 12.01 -2.97 11.67
C MET A 37 11.82 -4.47 11.96
N ALA A 38 12.86 -5.27 11.82
CA ALA A 38 12.82 -6.71 12.11
C ALA A 38 12.48 -6.96 13.58
N ASP A 39 13.20 -6.31 14.49
CA ASP A 39 12.97 -6.33 15.94
C ASP A 39 11.52 -5.97 16.31
N PHE A 40 10.95 -4.95 15.65
CA PHE A 40 9.57 -4.55 15.88
C PHE A 40 8.58 -5.63 15.45
N ILE A 41 8.77 -6.19 14.25
CA ILE A 41 7.91 -7.24 13.68
C ILE A 41 7.94 -8.50 14.56
N GLU A 42 9.12 -8.91 15.03
CA GLU A 42 9.27 -10.09 15.88
C GLU A 42 8.50 -9.97 17.22
N ARG A 43 8.44 -8.77 17.79
CA ARG A 43 7.68 -8.51 19.03
C ARG A 43 6.18 -8.34 18.80
N CYS A 44 5.75 -8.17 17.56
CA CYS A 44 4.40 -7.76 17.21
C CYS A 44 3.77 -8.79 16.25
N PRO A 45 3.10 -9.85 16.76
CA PRO A 45 2.72 -11.03 15.98
C PRO A 45 1.77 -10.78 14.81
N ASN A 46 1.13 -9.62 14.75
CA ASN A 46 0.20 -9.25 13.68
C ASN A 46 0.84 -8.34 12.62
N TRP A 47 2.11 -7.97 12.78
CA TRP A 47 2.81 -7.06 11.90
C TRP A 47 3.69 -7.84 10.92
N ASP A 48 3.79 -7.30 9.72
CA ASP A 48 4.69 -7.75 8.67
C ASP A 48 5.34 -6.53 8.01
N GLN A 49 6.32 -6.76 7.14
CA GLN A 49 7.07 -5.69 6.48
C GLN A 49 6.16 -4.76 5.65
N TYR A 50 5.21 -5.31 4.90
CA TYR A 50 4.32 -4.52 4.06
C TYR A 50 3.43 -3.63 4.91
N ARG A 51 2.81 -4.19 5.94
CA ARG A 51 1.95 -3.47 6.86
C ARG A 51 2.70 -2.37 7.62
N LEU A 52 3.91 -2.66 8.07
CA LEU A 52 4.77 -1.68 8.73
C LEU A 52 5.05 -0.48 7.82
N VAL A 53 5.49 -0.74 6.59
CA VAL A 53 5.81 0.30 5.61
C VAL A 53 4.55 1.06 5.18
N GLN A 54 3.44 0.38 4.91
CA GLN A 54 2.17 1.02 4.55
C GLN A 54 1.65 1.92 5.68
N ALA A 55 1.73 1.48 6.94
CA ALA A 55 1.34 2.30 8.09
C ALA A 55 2.23 3.53 8.22
N ALA A 56 3.55 3.36 8.08
CA ALA A 56 4.52 4.44 8.17
C ALA A 56 4.31 5.48 7.05
N LEU A 57 4.12 5.03 5.80
CA LEU A 57 3.86 5.90 4.65
C LEU A 57 2.52 6.62 4.76
N ALA A 58 1.44 5.92 5.08
CA ALA A 58 0.13 6.54 5.27
C ALA A 58 0.16 7.58 6.39
N GLY A 59 0.78 7.23 7.53
CA GLY A 59 0.95 8.16 8.66
C GLY A 59 1.82 9.35 8.31
N PHE A 60 2.90 9.15 7.56
CA PHE A 60 3.76 10.25 7.09
C PHE A 60 2.99 11.20 6.19
N LEU A 61 2.24 10.69 5.20
CA LEU A 61 1.46 11.53 4.29
C LEU A 61 0.38 12.32 5.02
N VAL A 62 -0.36 11.69 5.93
CA VAL A 62 -1.38 12.36 6.76
C VAL A 62 -0.76 13.49 7.59
N GLN A 63 0.40 13.27 8.20
CA GLN A 63 1.11 14.28 8.99
C GLN A 63 1.64 15.45 8.14
N ASN A 64 1.93 15.21 6.86
CA ASN A 64 2.43 16.23 5.93
C ASN A 64 1.30 16.95 5.16
N GLY A 65 0.05 16.83 5.60
CA GLY A 65 -1.08 17.57 5.03
C GLY A 65 -1.69 16.94 3.77
N ALA A 66 -1.45 15.64 3.53
CA ALA A 66 -2.22 14.93 2.52
C ALA A 66 -3.66 14.72 3.02
N ASP A 67 -4.57 15.61 2.59
CA ASP A 67 -5.99 15.54 2.91
C ASP A 67 -6.70 14.44 2.09
N SER A 68 -6.42 13.19 2.44
CA SER A 68 -7.16 12.04 1.94
C SER A 68 -7.73 11.21 3.10
N ARG A 69 -9.05 11.09 3.10
CA ARG A 69 -9.78 10.21 4.02
C ARG A 69 -9.36 8.75 3.84
N GLU A 70 -8.96 8.36 2.64
CA GLU A 70 -8.48 7.01 2.33
C GLU A 70 -7.13 6.76 2.99
N LEU A 71 -6.20 7.73 2.96
CA LEU A 71 -4.91 7.63 3.66
C LEU A 71 -5.09 7.52 5.17
N THR A 72 -6.02 8.30 5.73
CA THR A 72 -6.37 8.20 7.16
C THR A 72 -6.94 6.82 7.49
N ARG A 73 -7.84 6.29 6.64
CA ARG A 73 -8.41 4.95 6.81
C ARG A 73 -7.35 3.86 6.67
N LEU A 74 -6.41 4.00 5.74
CA LEU A 74 -5.30 3.07 5.53
C LEU A 74 -4.36 3.08 6.73
N TYR A 75 -4.01 4.26 7.25
CA TYR A 75 -3.21 4.40 8.46
C TYR A 75 -3.88 3.72 9.67
N VAL A 76 -5.13 4.07 9.96
CA VAL A 76 -5.88 3.50 11.09
C VAL A 76 -6.12 2.00 10.89
N GLY A 77 -6.46 1.57 9.68
CA GLY A 77 -6.68 0.16 9.35
C GLY A 77 -5.40 -0.68 9.51
N ASN A 78 -4.25 -0.12 9.15
CA ASN A 78 -2.96 -0.79 9.38
C ASN A 78 -2.53 -0.73 10.85
N MET A 79 -2.92 0.28 11.63
CA MET A 79 -2.65 0.30 13.08
C MET A 79 -3.54 -0.67 13.86
N PHE A 80 -4.82 -0.76 13.52
CA PHE A 80 -5.82 -1.52 14.27
C PHE A 80 -6.48 -2.59 13.37
N ARG A 81 -6.03 -3.85 13.46
CA ARG A 81 -6.75 -4.96 12.81
C ARG A 81 -8.10 -5.18 13.49
N ARG A 82 -9.06 -5.67 12.71
CA ARG A 82 -10.33 -6.21 13.22
C ARG A 82 -10.15 -7.54 13.96
N ASP A 83 -9.07 -8.28 13.70
CA ASP A 83 -8.80 -9.57 14.34
C ASP A 83 -8.41 -9.44 15.82
N SER A 84 -7.82 -8.31 16.22
CA SER A 84 -7.51 -7.99 17.61
C SER A 84 -8.74 -7.93 18.52
N LEU A 85 -9.93 -7.73 17.94
CA LEU A 85 -11.21 -7.67 18.67
C LEU A 85 -11.85 -9.04 18.88
N ARG A 86 -11.39 -10.10 18.18
CA ARG A 86 -11.97 -11.45 18.28
C ARG A 86 -11.22 -12.36 19.24
N GLN A 87 -10.02 -11.97 19.67
CA GLN A 87 -9.20 -12.71 20.63
C GLN A 87 -9.41 -12.19 22.07
N GLY A 88 -10.68 -12.06 22.44
CA GLY A 88 -11.14 -11.68 23.77
C GLY A 88 -12.35 -12.54 24.13
N VAL A 89 -12.10 -13.82 24.38
CA VAL A 89 -12.94 -14.75 25.15
C VAL A 89 -12.06 -15.56 26.07
#